data_AF-A0A7W4GZH8-F1
#
_entry.id   AF-A0A7W4GZH8-F1
#
_cell.length_a   1.000
_cell.length_b   1.000
_cell.length_c   1.000
_cell.angle_alpha   90.00
_cell.angle_beta   90.00
_cell.angle_gamma   90.00
#
_symmetry.space_group_name_H-M   'P 1'
#
loop_
_entity.id
_entity.type
_entity.pdbx_description
1 polymer ?
#
loop_
_entity_poly.entity_id
_entity_poly.type
_entity_poly.pdbx_seq_one_letter_code
_entity_poly.pdbx_strand_id
1 'polypeptide(L)'
;MIRSRLTVTPRQSGSNGRIRGYEVLVGDDPSSLVSVAAGTLPNSSDPSVIPLTGSGDLVRLRVLSTYGDQADRWVSTAELSVTRLIADSRPGTRR
;
A
#
# COMPACT_ATOMS: atom_id res chain seq x y z
N MET A 1 -6.59 12.16 14.93
CA MET A 1 -5.55 11.23 14.44
C MET A 1 -5.71 11.11 12.93
N ILE A 2 -4.73 11.56 12.15
CA ILE A 2 -4.74 11.38 10.69
C ILE A 2 -4.45 9.90 10.42
N ARG A 3 -5.30 9.24 9.63
CA ARG A 3 -5.10 7.85 9.21
C ARG A 3 -4.81 7.86 7.70
N SER A 4 -3.66 7.38 7.28
CA SER A 4 -3.32 7.22 5.86
C SER A 4 -3.26 5.73 5.51
N ARG A 5 -3.48 5.39 4.24
CA ARG A 5 -3.40 4.01 3.75
C ARG A 5 -2.86 3.95 2.33
N LEU A 6 -2.15 2.86 2.05
CA LEU A 6 -1.80 2.40 0.72
C LEU A 6 -2.79 1.31 0.30
N THR A 7 -3.37 1.42 -0.88
CA THR A 7 -4.21 0.37 -1.48
C THR A 7 -3.52 -0.18 -2.71
N VAL A 8 -3.37 -1.50 -2.74
CA VAL A 8 -2.76 -2.26 -3.83
C VAL A 8 -3.85 -3.13 -4.44
N THR A 9 -4.21 -2.87 -5.70
CA THR A 9 -5.20 -3.69 -6.42
C THR A 9 -4.48 -4.50 -7.48
N PRO A 10 -4.43 -5.84 -7.34
CA PRO A 10 -3.83 -6.70 -8.36
C PRO A 10 -4.51 -6.56 -9.72
N ARG A 11 -3.83 -7.03 -10.78
CA ARG A 11 -4.48 -7.23 -12.07
C ARG A 11 -5.74 -8.08 -11.89
N GLN A 12 -6.83 -7.67 -12.55
CA GLN A 12 -8.11 -8.39 -12.51
C GLN A 12 -8.12 -9.62 -13.45
N SER A 13 -7.01 -9.88 -14.14
CA SER A 13 -6.79 -11.03 -15.01
C SER A 13 -5.52 -11.77 -14.58
N GLY A 14 -5.66 -13.04 -14.18
CA GLY A 14 -4.55 -13.90 -13.80
C GLY A 14 -3.86 -13.56 -12.47
N SER A 15 -2.94 -14.42 -12.04
CA SER A 15 -2.20 -14.31 -10.78
C SER A 15 -0.73 -13.91 -10.95
N ASN A 16 -0.19 -13.98 -12.16
CA ASN A 16 1.22 -13.74 -12.44
C ASN A 16 1.67 -12.34 -12.03
N GLY A 17 2.59 -12.29 -11.07
CA GLY A 17 3.17 -11.08 -10.50
C GLY A 17 2.33 -10.44 -9.39
N ARG A 18 1.32 -11.12 -8.87
CA ARG A 18 0.55 -10.65 -7.71
C ARG A 18 1.47 -10.59 -6.49
N ILE A 19 1.52 -9.44 -5.84
CA ILE A 19 2.42 -9.19 -4.70
C ILE A 19 2.08 -10.15 -3.56
N ARG A 20 3.12 -10.78 -2.99
CA ARG A 20 3.04 -11.60 -1.77
C ARG A 20 3.72 -10.85 -0.64
N GLY A 21 5.04 -10.99 -0.49
CA GLY A 21 5.80 -10.30 0.54
C GLY A 21 6.04 -8.84 0.15
N TYR A 22 5.86 -7.94 1.11
CA TYR A 22 6.06 -6.51 0.88
C TYR A 22 6.65 -5.80 2.09
N GLU A 23 7.16 -4.62 1.81
CA GLU A 23 7.49 -3.60 2.77
C GLU A 23 7.15 -2.21 2.21
N VAL A 24 6.64 -1.33 3.06
CA VAL A 24 6.36 0.06 2.72
C VAL A 24 7.30 0.97 3.49
N LEU A 25 7.93 1.88 2.76
CA LEU A 25 8.81 2.89 3.32
C LEU A 25 8.26 4.31 3.05
N VAL A 26 8.46 5.22 3.98
CA VAL A 26 8.01 6.62 3.91
C VAL A 26 9.12 7.57 4.34
N GLY A 27 9.19 8.75 3.73
CA GLY A 27 10.11 9.82 4.11
C GLY A 27 10.05 11.00 3.14
N ASP A 28 10.87 12.01 3.37
CA ASP A 28 10.95 13.20 2.52
C ASP A 28 12.09 13.12 1.48
N ASP A 29 13.03 12.18 1.67
CA ASP A 29 14.17 11.98 0.77
C ASP A 29 14.30 10.50 0.35
N PRO A 30 14.55 10.19 -0.94
CA PRO A 30 14.65 8.81 -1.44
C PRO A 30 15.75 7.95 -0.79
N SER A 31 16.77 8.59 -0.20
CA SER A 31 17.92 7.97 0.45
C SER A 31 17.71 7.68 1.94
N SER A 32 16.70 8.28 2.58
CA SER A 32 16.46 8.18 4.03
C SER A 32 15.06 7.65 4.39
N LEU A 33 14.41 6.94 3.47
CA LEU A 33 13.09 6.34 3.72
C LEU A 33 13.12 5.35 4.89
N VAL A 34 12.11 5.42 5.75
CA VAL A 34 11.95 4.56 6.93
C VAL A 34 10.85 3.54 6.69
N SER A 35 11.07 2.30 7.09
CA SER A 35 10.06 1.23 7.03
C SER A 35 8.90 1.52 7.98
N VAL A 36 7.67 1.53 7.46
CA VAL A 36 6.45 1.83 8.23
C VAL A 36 5.44 0.68 8.25
N ALA A 37 5.58 -0.28 7.33
CA ALA A 37 4.75 -1.48 7.29
C ALA A 37 5.48 -2.61 6.53
N ALA A 38 5.25 -3.86 6.92
CA ALA A 38 5.72 -5.03 6.19
C ALA A 38 4.74 -6.20 6.43
N GLY A 39 4.73 -7.16 5.51
CA GLY A 39 3.89 -8.34 5.66
C GLY A 39 3.73 -9.13 4.38
N THR A 40 2.65 -9.90 4.33
CA THR A 40 2.25 -10.65 3.14
C THR A 40 0.82 -10.31 2.74
N LEU A 41 0.58 -10.13 1.45
CA LEU A 41 -0.76 -10.02 0.87
C LEU A 41 -1.29 -11.40 0.48
N PRO A 42 -2.62 -11.62 0.55
CA PRO A 42 -3.22 -12.87 0.11
C PRO A 42 -3.10 -13.04 -1.40
N ASN A 43 -3.11 -14.30 -1.87
CA ASN A 43 -3.23 -14.60 -3.29
C ASN A 43 -4.69 -14.39 -3.77
N SER A 44 -5.19 -13.15 -3.72
CA SER A 44 -6.52 -12.74 -4.21
C SER A 44 -6.41 -11.61 -5.24
N SER A 45 -7.42 -11.46 -6.11
CA SER A 45 -7.59 -10.28 -6.99
C SER A 45 -8.20 -9.08 -6.27
N ASP A 46 -8.66 -9.26 -5.03
CA ASP A 46 -9.27 -8.20 -4.24
C ASP A 46 -8.24 -7.13 -3.84
N PRO A 47 -8.65 -5.85 -3.73
CA PRO A 47 -7.79 -4.80 -3.20
C PRO A 47 -7.31 -5.10 -1.79
N SER A 48 -6.00 -4.95 -1.55
CA SER A 48 -5.41 -5.02 -0.22
C SER A 48 -5.15 -3.63 0.33
N VAL A 49 -5.48 -3.41 1.61
CA VAL A 49 -5.28 -2.14 2.31
C VAL A 49 -4.17 -2.28 3.34
N ILE A 50 -3.13 -1.45 3.19
CA ILE A 50 -1.98 -1.37 4.10
C ILE A 50 -2.08 -0.05 4.85
N PRO A 51 -2.32 -0.05 6.17
CA PRO A 51 -2.26 1.16 6.98
C PRO A 51 -0.86 1.77 6.93
N LEU A 52 -0.78 3.09 6.78
CA LEU A 52 0.48 3.82 6.84
C LEU A 52 0.58 4.58 8.16
N THR A 53 1.77 4.51 8.75
CA THR A 53 2.17 5.35 9.89
C THR A 53 3.24 6.34 9.42
N GLY A 54 3.42 7.43 10.17
CA GLY A 54 4.39 8.48 9.84
C GLY A 54 3.89 9.53 8.83
N SER A 55 4.80 10.40 8.44
CA SER A 55 4.60 11.49 7.48
C SER A 55 5.78 11.54 6.53
N GLY A 56 5.51 11.86 5.27
CA GLY A 56 6.54 12.16 4.28
C GLY A 56 5.92 12.38 2.90
N ASP A 57 6.69 13.00 2.02
CA ASP A 57 6.28 13.27 0.64
C ASP A 57 6.46 12.05 -0.29
N LEU A 58 7.25 11.06 0.13
CA LEU A 58 7.53 9.85 -0.63
C LEU A 58 6.97 8.61 0.07
N VAL A 59 6.36 7.73 -0.74
CA VAL A 59 5.95 6.38 -0.33
C VAL A 59 6.55 5.38 -1.32
N ARG A 60 7.29 4.40 -0.81
CA ARG A 60 7.87 3.30 -1.61
C ARG A 60 7.25 1.97 -1.18
N LEU A 61 6.64 1.27 -2.14
CA LEU A 61 6.29 -0.15 -1.99
C LEU A 61 7.45 -1.00 -2.51
N ARG A 62 8.17 -1.64 -1.60
CA ARG A 62 9.20 -2.64 -1.91
C ARG A 62 8.55 -4.03 -1.93
N VAL A 63 8.62 -4.70 -3.08
CA VAL A 63 8.11 -6.07 -3.25
C VAL A 63 9.23 -7.06 -2.94
N LEU A 64 8.96 -8.00 -2.03
CA LEU A 64 9.91 -9.01 -1.56
C LEU A 64 9.66 -10.37 -2.20
N SER A 65 8.42 -10.68 -2.55
CA SER A 65 8.04 -11.89 -3.28
C SER A 65 6.70 -11.73 -4.00
N THR A 66 6.42 -12.61 -4.97
CA THR A 66 5.19 -12.61 -5.75
C THR A 66 4.63 -14.02 -6.01
N TYR A 67 3.33 -14.08 -6.18
CA TYR A 67 2.63 -15.24 -6.72
C TYR A 67 2.68 -15.26 -8.25
N GLY A 68 2.46 -16.44 -8.81
CA GLY A 68 2.35 -16.70 -10.24
C GLY A 68 2.70 -18.15 -10.55
N ASP A 69 2.59 -18.52 -11.82
CA ASP A 69 3.02 -19.81 -12.35
C ASP A 69 4.54 -20.02 -12.16
N GLN A 70 5.28 -18.92 -12.10
CA GLN A 70 6.66 -18.85 -11.63
C GLN A 70 6.76 -17.77 -10.57
N ALA A 71 6.85 -18.19 -9.31
CA ALA A 71 7.01 -17.28 -8.18
C ALA A 71 8.26 -16.39 -8.37
N ASP A 72 8.17 -15.16 -7.89
CA ASP A 72 9.28 -14.20 -7.82
C ASP A 72 9.92 -13.78 -9.15
N ARG A 73 9.25 -14.06 -10.29
CA ARG A 73 9.71 -13.67 -11.62
C ARG A 73 9.16 -12.33 -12.09
N TRP A 74 7.92 -12.00 -11.71
CA TRP A 74 7.18 -10.85 -12.20
C TRP A 74 6.60 -10.06 -11.04
N VAL A 75 6.37 -8.76 -11.23
CA VAL A 75 5.62 -7.93 -10.29
C VAL A 75 4.60 -7.14 -11.09
N SER A 76 3.34 -7.14 -10.63
CA SER A 76 2.29 -6.34 -11.26
C SER A 76 1.24 -5.87 -10.27
N THR A 77 0.66 -4.72 -10.55
CA THR A 77 -0.53 -4.17 -9.90
C THR A 77 -1.37 -3.49 -10.98
N ALA A 78 -2.69 -3.52 -10.87
CA ALA A 78 -3.55 -2.71 -11.73
C ALA A 78 -3.61 -1.27 -11.22
N GLU A 79 -3.79 -1.10 -9.90
CA GLU A 79 -3.88 0.21 -9.27
C GLU A 79 -2.99 0.27 -8.04
N LEU A 80 -2.45 1.45 -7.77
CA LEU A 80 -1.71 1.78 -6.56
C LEU A 80 -2.19 3.16 -6.09
N SER A 81 -2.73 3.24 -4.88
CA SER A 81 -3.32 4.48 -4.36
C SER A 81 -2.85 4.78 -2.95
N VAL A 82 -2.44 6.02 -2.69
CA VAL A 82 -2.17 6.55 -1.35
C VAL A 82 -3.30 7.51 -0.99
N THR A 83 -3.99 7.25 0.11
CA THR A 83 -5.10 8.10 0.56
C THR A 83 -4.95 8.49 2.02
N ARG A 84 -5.33 9.74 2.32
CA ARG A 84 -5.44 10.27 3.68
C ARG A 84 -6.92 10.31 4.06
N LEU A 85 -7.27 9.72 5.20
CA LEU A 85 -8.59 9.93 5.81
C LEU A 85 -8.58 11.29 6.52
N ILE A 86 -9.50 12.15 6.10
CA ILE A 86 -9.79 13.42 6.75
C ILE A 86 -11.08 13.21 7.54
N ALA A 87 -11.04 13.50 8.84
CA ALA A 87 -12.26 13.46 9.64
C ALA A 87 -13.26 14.49 9.10
N ASP A 88 -14.52 14.10 8.98
CA ASP A 88 -15.58 15.05 8.62
C ASP A 88 -15.57 16.19 9.64
N SER A 89 -15.34 17.41 9.15
CA SER A 89 -15.42 18.61 9.97
C SER A 89 -16.88 18.99 10.06
N ARG A 90 -17.71 18.25 10.81
CA ARG A 90 -19.10 18.66 11.01
C ARG A 90 -19.12 20.03 11.69
N PRO A 91 -19.62 21.10 11.04
CA PRO A 91 -19.75 22.39 11.69
C PRO A 91 -21.01 22.34 12.56
N GLY A 92 -20.82 22.27 13.87
CA GLY A 92 -21.74 22.79 14.88
C GLY A 92 -22.98 21.95 15.24
N THR A 93 -23.02 21.45 16.48
CA THR A 93 -24.24 21.63 17.27
C THR A 93 -24.23 23.08 17.75
N ARG A 94 -25.02 23.93 17.09
CA ARG A 94 -25.32 25.27 17.60
C ARG A 94 -26.37 25.14 18.70
N ARG A 95 -26.02 25.74 19.85
CA ARG A 95 -26.81 26.03 21.07
C ARG A 95 -27.14 24.84 21.96
#